data_AF-A0A538NVY2-F1
#
_entry.id   AF-A0A538NVY2-F1
#
_cell.length_a   1.000
_cell.length_b   1.000
_cell.length_c   1.000
_cell.angle_alpha   90.00
_cell.angle_beta   90.00
_cell.angle_gamma   90.00
#
_symmetry.space_group_name_H-M   'P 1'
#
loop_
_entity.id
_entity.type
_entity.pdbx_description
1 polymer ?
#
loop_
_entity_poly.entity_id
_entity_poly.type
_entity_poly.pdbx_seq_one_letter_code
_entity_poly.pdbx_strand_id
1 'polypeptide(L)'
;MFELMVSAADMAAFRAREEFALNGSGPRFPNEYCTLTEETNPKRTALSKVDASGTKVVPIADSREGVWGIKPRNREQHFAFDSLLDERVKLVTLMGKAGTGKTLLAMA
;
A
#
# COMPACT_ATOMS: atom_id res chain seq x y z
N MET A 1 7.04 3.58 -5.37
CA MET A 1 6.41 2.26 -5.16
C MET A 1 7.38 1.22 -5.66
N PHE A 2 7.56 0.15 -4.90
CA PHE A 2 8.40 -0.98 -5.28
C PHE A 2 7.65 -2.30 -5.05
N GLU A 3 8.24 -3.39 -5.53
CA GLU A 3 7.70 -4.74 -5.36
C GLU A 3 8.75 -5.60 -4.67
N LEU A 4 8.29 -6.49 -3.79
CA LEU A 4 9.13 -7.50 -3.15
C LEU A 4 8.54 -8.87 -3.40
N MET A 5 9.39 -9.78 -3.86
CA MET A 5 9.08 -11.19 -3.86
C MET A 5 9.34 -11.74 -2.46
N VAL A 6 8.38 -12.49 -1.92
CA VAL A 6 8.45 -13.06 -0.58
C VAL A 6 8.06 -14.54 -0.62
N SER A 7 8.62 -15.32 0.30
CA SER A 7 8.25 -16.72 0.44
C SER A 7 6.79 -16.86 0.91
N ALA A 8 6.17 -18.02 0.69
CA ALA A 8 4.82 -18.29 1.19
C ALA A 8 4.73 -18.22 2.74
N ALA A 9 5.82 -18.59 3.43
CA ALA A 9 5.92 -18.50 4.89
C ALA A 9 5.94 -17.04 5.36
N ASP A 10 6.73 -16.20 4.70
CA ASP A 10 6.80 -14.77 5.00
C ASP A 10 5.48 -14.07 4.69
N MET A 11 4.81 -14.45 3.60
CA MET A 11 3.51 -13.90 3.26
C MET A 11 2.43 -14.28 4.30
N ALA A 12 2.47 -15.50 4.83
CA ALA A 12 1.60 -15.92 5.91
C ALA A 12 1.92 -15.16 7.21
N ALA A 13 3.22 -15.01 7.54
CA ALA A 13 3.67 -14.27 8.71
C ALA A 13 3.26 -12.79 8.65
N PHE A 14 3.38 -12.14 7.49
CA PHE A 14 2.93 -10.76 7.28
C PHE A 14 1.43 -10.60 7.55
N ARG A 15 0.61 -11.53 7.07
CA ARG A 15 -0.85 -11.50 7.31
C ARG A 15 -1.21 -11.73 8.78
N ALA A 16 -0.39 -12.48 9.52
CA ALA A 16 -0.63 -12.78 10.93
C ALA A 16 -0.09 -11.70 11.88
N ARG A 17 1.04 -11.06 11.53
CA ARG A 17 1.75 -10.09 12.37
C ARG A 17 1.50 -8.63 11.99
N GLU A 18 0.94 -8.40 10.81
CA GLU A 18 0.73 -7.07 10.22
C GLU A 18 2.03 -6.26 10.03
N GLU A 19 3.16 -6.95 9.87
CA GLU A 19 4.44 -6.32 9.56
C GLU A 19 5.42 -7.28 8.85
N PHE A 20 6.33 -6.70 8.07
CA PHE A 20 7.42 -7.41 7.41
C PHE A 20 8.69 -6.54 7.38
N ALA A 21 9.81 -7.07 7.90
CA ALA A 21 11.07 -6.33 7.99
C ALA A 21 11.77 -6.21 6.63
N LEU A 22 12.32 -5.02 6.31
CA LEU A 22 12.93 -4.73 5.01
C LEU A 22 14.41 -5.12 4.87
N ASN A 23 14.98 -5.79 5.88
CA ASN A 23 16.36 -6.33 5.98
C ASN A 23 17.22 -6.20 4.70
N GLY A 24 17.87 -5.04 4.50
CA GLY A 24 18.87 -4.86 3.43
C GLY A 24 18.35 -4.41 2.07
N SER A 25 17.06 -4.04 1.93
CA SER A 25 16.43 -3.63 0.66
C SER A 25 16.77 -2.21 0.17
N GLY A 26 17.92 -1.65 0.59
CA GLY A 26 18.30 -0.24 0.37
C GLY A 26 17.57 0.76 1.27
N PRO A 27 17.87 2.06 1.18
CA PRO A 27 17.15 3.09 1.96
C PRO A 27 15.70 3.13 1.50
N ARG A 28 14.78 3.04 2.47
CA ARG A 28 13.33 3.16 2.26
C ARG A 28 12.81 4.37 2.99
N PHE A 29 11.85 5.04 2.38
CA PHE A 29 11.29 6.27 2.94
C PHE A 29 9.92 6.00 3.56
N PRO A 30 9.59 6.65 4.68
CA PRO A 30 8.25 6.61 5.24
C PRO A 30 7.19 6.93 4.19
N ASN A 31 6.06 6.23 4.27
CA ASN A 31 4.94 6.34 3.31
C ASN A 31 5.25 5.87 1.88
N GLU A 32 6.38 5.23 1.63
CA GLU A 32 6.62 4.57 0.35
C GLU A 32 5.79 3.28 0.26
N TYR A 33 4.97 3.14 -0.80
CA TYR A 33 4.15 1.95 -0.99
C TYR A 33 4.93 0.77 -1.60
N CYS A 34 4.55 -0.44 -1.17
CA CYS A 34 5.13 -1.70 -1.60
C CYS A 34 4.03 -2.70 -1.96
N THR A 35 4.28 -3.54 -2.96
CA THR A 35 3.50 -4.77 -3.19
C THR A 35 4.35 -5.97 -2.83
N LEU A 36 3.89 -6.75 -1.86
CA LEU A 36 4.45 -8.08 -1.58
C LEU A 36 3.79 -9.07 -2.54
N THR A 37 4.60 -9.87 -3.22
CA THR A 37 4.15 -10.92 -4.15
C THR A 37 4.75 -12.25 -3.74
N GLU A 38 3.93 -13.28 -3.60
CA GLU A 38 4.41 -14.62 -3.27
C GLU A 38 5.19 -15.24 -4.44
N GLU A 39 6.40 -15.74 -4.16
CA GLU A 39 7.30 -16.37 -5.15
C GLU A 39 6.64 -17.51 -5.94
N THR A 40 5.93 -18.38 -5.23
CA THR A 40 5.29 -19.57 -5.81
C THR A 40 3.93 -19.29 -6.44
N ASN A 41 3.33 -18.14 -6.17
CA ASN A 41 2.02 -17.78 -6.68
C ASN A 41 1.89 -16.27 -6.88
N PRO A 42 2.22 -15.75 -8.08
CA PRO A 42 2.16 -14.31 -8.38
C PRO A 42 0.77 -13.69 -8.23
N LYS A 43 -0.31 -14.49 -8.16
CA LYS A 43 -1.66 -13.98 -7.89
C LYS A 43 -1.90 -13.68 -6.41
N ARG A 44 -1.07 -14.21 -5.51
CA ARG A 44 -1.13 -13.91 -4.07
C ARG A 44 -0.25 -12.71 -3.80
N THR A 45 -0.90 -11.56 -3.66
CA THR A 45 -0.25 -10.31 -3.33
C THR A 45 -0.80 -9.70 -2.04
N ALA A 46 -0.04 -8.79 -1.46
CA ALA A 46 -0.49 -7.90 -0.41
C ALA A 46 0.01 -6.48 -0.69
N LEU A 47 -0.85 -5.50 -0.43
CA LEU A 47 -0.53 -4.09 -0.54
C LEU A 47 -0.05 -3.59 0.83
N SER A 48 1.08 -2.89 0.85
CA SER A 48 1.72 -2.46 2.09
C SER A 48 2.38 -1.09 1.93
N LYS A 49 2.76 -0.47 3.06
CA LYS A 49 3.42 0.84 3.14
C LYS A 49 4.62 0.74 4.08
N VAL A 50 5.71 1.43 3.75
CA VAL A 50 6.87 1.58 4.63
C VAL A 50 6.48 2.42 5.84
N ASP A 51 6.84 1.93 7.02
CA ASP A 51 6.52 2.57 8.28
C ASP A 51 7.36 3.83 8.55
N ALA A 52 7.07 4.51 9.65
CA ALA A 52 7.72 5.77 10.00
C ALA A 52 9.23 5.64 10.26
N SER A 53 9.72 4.46 10.67
CA SER A 53 11.15 4.23 10.87
C SER A 53 11.90 3.88 9.58
N GLY A 54 11.18 3.51 8.50
CA GLY A 54 11.79 3.09 7.24
C GLY A 54 12.36 1.67 7.26
N THR A 55 12.09 0.89 8.32
CA THR A 55 12.75 -0.42 8.54
C THR A 55 11.84 -1.60 8.24
N LYS A 56 10.53 -1.38 8.13
CA LYS A 56 9.54 -2.42 7.87
C LYS A 56 8.41 -1.89 6.99
N VAL A 57 7.66 -2.82 6.40
CA VAL A 57 6.38 -2.54 5.75
C VAL A 57 5.23 -3.06 6.61
N VAL A 58 4.14 -2.31 6.61
CA VAL A 58 2.88 -2.61 7.30
C VAL A 58 1.76 -2.67 6.27
N PRO A 59 0.66 -3.42 6.50
CA PRO A 59 -0.47 -3.42 5.57
C PRO A 59 -1.06 -2.03 5.44
N ILE A 60 -1.61 -1.73 4.26
CA ILE A 60 -2.44 -0.54 4.08
C ILE A 60 -3.81 -0.73 4.73
N ALA A 61 -4.47 0.38 5.07
CA ALA A 61 -5.85 0.37 5.55
C ALA A 61 -6.78 -0.27 4.51
N ASP A 62 -7.59 -1.23 4.94
CA ASP A 62 -8.56 -1.88 4.06
C ASP A 62 -9.70 -0.91 3.72
N SER A 63 -9.67 -0.38 2.50
CA SER A 63 -10.68 0.54 1.97
C SER A 63 -11.59 -0.12 0.92
N ARG A 64 -11.75 -1.46 0.95
CA ARG A 64 -12.59 -2.20 -0.02
C ARG A 64 -14.06 -1.82 0.03
N GLU A 65 -14.58 -1.45 1.19
CA GLU A 65 -15.94 -0.95 1.32
C GLU A 65 -16.12 0.43 0.66
N GLY A 66 -15.02 1.13 0.46
CA GLY A 66 -14.98 2.48 -0.10
C GLY A 66 -15.40 3.53 0.91
N VAL A 67 -15.27 4.79 0.50
CA VAL A 67 -15.73 5.94 1.28
C VAL A 67 -16.77 6.68 0.45
N TRP A 68 -17.94 6.91 1.03
CA TRP A 68 -19.05 7.64 0.40
C TRP A 68 -19.47 7.05 -0.96
N GLY A 69 -19.43 5.71 -1.07
CA GLY A 69 -19.78 4.98 -2.29
C GLY A 69 -18.65 4.92 -3.35
N ILE A 70 -17.50 5.55 -3.09
CA ILE A 70 -16.33 5.51 -3.97
C ILE A 70 -15.43 4.36 -3.52
N LYS A 71 -15.24 3.36 -4.38
CA LYS A 71 -14.38 2.20 -4.12
C LYS A 71 -13.11 2.25 -4.97
N PRO A 72 -11.94 1.93 -4.39
CA PRO A 72 -10.72 1.76 -5.17
C PRO A 72 -10.88 0.59 -6.15
N ARG A 73 -10.44 0.79 -7.41
CA ARG A 73 -10.55 -0.19 -8.50
C ARG A 73 -9.22 -0.82 -8.91
N ASN A 74 -8.12 -0.21 -8.51
CA ASN A 74 -6.77 -0.68 -8.80
C ASN A 74 -5.86 -0.41 -7.61
N ARG A 75 -4.64 -0.96 -7.69
CA ARG A 75 -3.63 -0.85 -6.64
C ARG A 75 -3.29 0.60 -6.29
N GLU A 76 -3.12 1.46 -7.29
CA GLU A 76 -2.78 2.86 -7.11
C GLU A 76 -3.88 3.62 -6.35
N GLN A 77 -5.15 3.29 -6.61
CA GLN A 77 -6.28 3.86 -5.87
C GLN A 77 -6.31 3.37 -4.42
N HIS A 78 -6.03 2.09 -4.16
CA HIS A 78 -5.91 1.60 -2.79
C HIS A 78 -4.84 2.37 -2.00
N PHE A 79 -3.70 2.66 -2.62
CA PHE A 79 -2.66 3.50 -2.02
C PHE A 79 -3.08 4.95 -1.84
N ALA A 80 -3.84 5.50 -2.78
CA ALA A 80 -4.39 6.84 -2.63
C ALA A 80 -5.34 6.93 -1.42
N PHE A 81 -6.25 5.96 -1.27
CA PHE A 81 -7.14 5.88 -0.11
C PHE A 81 -6.36 5.78 1.20
N ASP A 82 -5.36 4.91 1.29
CA ASP A 82 -4.52 4.78 2.49
C ASP A 82 -3.85 6.12 2.86
N SER A 83 -3.30 6.84 1.88
CA SER A 83 -2.71 8.17 2.11
C SER A 83 -3.73 9.23 2.51
N LEU A 84 -4.91 9.25 1.87
CA LEU A 84 -5.93 10.28 2.07
C LEU A 84 -6.64 10.13 3.43
N LEU A 85 -6.79 8.90 3.91
CA LEU A 85 -7.46 8.59 5.17
C LEU A 85 -6.51 8.60 6.38
N ASP A 86 -5.20 8.73 6.17
CA ASP A 86 -4.21 8.80 7.25
C ASP A 86 -4.07 10.23 7.78
N GLU A 87 -4.67 10.53 8.94
CA GLU A 87 -4.66 11.86 9.57
C GLU A 87 -3.25 12.42 9.86
N ARG A 88 -2.22 11.57 9.85
CA ARG A 88 -0.82 11.98 10.03
C ARG A 88 -0.26 12.61 8.75
N VAL A 89 -0.85 12.32 7.59
CA VAL A 89 -0.45 12.87 6.29
C VAL A 89 -1.20 14.17 6.04
N LYS A 90 -0.50 15.31 6.09
CA LYS A 90 -1.13 16.64 5.95
C LYS A 90 -1.30 17.13 4.52
N LEU A 91 -0.59 16.50 3.58
CA LEU A 91 -0.63 16.87 2.17
C LEU A 91 -0.48 15.62 1.32
N VAL A 92 -1.41 15.42 0.40
CA VAL A 92 -1.37 14.35 -0.60
C VAL A 92 -1.44 14.98 -1.99
N THR A 93 -0.48 14.64 -2.83
CA THR A 93 -0.47 15.02 -4.25
C THR A 93 -0.76 13.80 -5.11
N LEU A 94 -1.87 13.83 -5.85
CA LEU A 94 -2.23 12.76 -6.79
C LEU A 94 -1.82 13.13 -8.21
N MET A 95 -0.93 12.33 -8.81
CA MET A 95 -0.52 12.47 -10.21
C MET A 95 -0.97 11.28 -11.05
N GLY A 96 -1.32 11.52 -12.32
CA GLY A 96 -1.72 10.48 -13.25
C GLY A 96 -2.48 11.02 -14.46
N LYS A 97 -2.63 10.20 -15.49
CA LYS A 97 -3.31 10.55 -16.76
C LYS A 97 -4.74 11.08 -16.53
N ALA A 98 -5.28 11.82 -17.49
CA ALA A 98 -6.67 12.25 -17.45
C ALA A 98 -7.61 11.02 -17.34
N GLY A 99 -8.73 11.18 -16.62
CA GLY A 99 -9.72 10.12 -16.45
C GLY A 99 -9.41 9.05 -15.39
N THR A 100 -8.30 9.13 -14.65
CA THR A 100 -7.95 8.14 -13.62
C THR A 100 -8.65 8.32 -12.26
N GLY A 101 -9.66 9.19 -12.18
CA GLY A 101 -10.48 9.37 -10.98
C GLY A 101 -9.86 10.23 -9.87
N LYS A 102 -8.75 10.93 -10.12
CA LYS A 102 -8.06 11.78 -9.09
C LYS A 102 -8.99 12.76 -8.38
N THR A 103 -9.84 13.46 -9.13
CA THR A 103 -10.82 14.40 -8.57
C THR A 103 -11.84 13.70 -7.69
N LEU A 104 -12.30 12.52 -8.11
CA LEU A 104 -13.26 11.72 -7.35
C LEU A 104 -12.63 11.22 -6.05
N LEU A 105 -11.39 10.71 -6.11
CA LEU A 105 -10.64 10.26 -4.93
C LEU A 105 -10.40 11.39 -3.93
N ALA A 106 -10.18 12.61 -4.39
CA ALA A 106 -9.94 13.76 -3.51
C ALA A 106 -11.20 14.25 -2.76
N MET A 107 -12.39 13.75 -3.09
CA MET A 107 -13.64 14.04 -2.35
C MET A 107 -13.97 12.96 -1.30
N ALA A 108 -13.22 11.86 -1.27
CA ALA A 108 -13.39 10.79 -0.31
C ALA A 108 -12.94 11.22 1.09
#